data_AF-A0A3N5GLP9-F1
#
_entry.id   AF-A0A3N5GLP9-F1
#
_cell.length_a   1.000
_cell.length_b   1.000
_cell.length_c   1.000
_cell.angle_alpha   90.00
_cell.angle_beta   90.00
_cell.angle_gamma   90.00
#
_symmetry.space_group_name_H-M   'P 1'
#
loop_
_entity.id
_entity.type
_entity.pdbx_description
1 polymer ?
#
loop_
_entity_poly.entity_id
_entity_poly.type
_entity_poly.pdbx_seq_one_letter_code
_entity_poly.pdbx_strand_id
1 'polypeptide(L)'
;MTVHGKLALLVLMLTACGPNDRGQPATSSAPATGTPSAPESLPMGGAKSVLSFFITGRGVGRGGDLGGLAGADAHCQALAKAEGSGDHTWRAYLSTTATATEAAVNARERIGKGPWYNAEGYRIATGLDQLHSGENRITKENGVTERLDPVNGVGDTPNMHDIL
;
A
#
# COMPACT_ATOMS: atom_id res chain seq x y z
N MET A 1 -61.48 29.32 -12.58
CA MET A 1 -62.53 28.29 -12.69
C MET A 1 -61.86 26.94 -12.70
N THR A 2 -62.24 26.10 -11.72
CA THR A 2 -62.15 24.63 -11.69
C THR A 2 -62.48 24.04 -13.08
N VAL A 3 -62.03 22.89 -13.59
CA VAL A 3 -61.93 21.53 -13.05
C VAL A 3 -61.39 20.62 -14.19
N HIS A 4 -60.60 19.59 -13.82
CA HIS A 4 -60.64 18.19 -14.30
C HIS A 4 -60.31 17.81 -15.75
N GLY A 5 -59.54 16.72 -15.89
CA GLY A 5 -59.65 15.86 -17.08
C GLY A 5 -58.52 14.85 -17.25
N LYS A 6 -58.66 13.68 -16.60
CA LYS A 6 -57.94 12.45 -16.97
C LYS A 6 -58.22 12.10 -18.44
N LEU A 7 -57.25 11.57 -19.19
CA LEU A 7 -57.40 10.26 -19.83
C LEU A 7 -56.10 9.82 -20.52
N ALA A 8 -55.76 8.55 -20.27
CA ALA A 8 -54.75 7.79 -20.97
C ALA A 8 -55.16 7.61 -22.45
N LEU A 9 -54.19 7.69 -23.36
CA LEU A 9 -54.32 7.09 -24.67
C LEU A 9 -53.04 6.31 -25.00
N LEU A 10 -53.19 5.00 -24.88
CA LEU A 10 -52.32 3.97 -25.42
C LEU A 10 -52.39 4.03 -26.95
N VAL A 11 -51.26 4.23 -27.63
CA VAL A 11 -51.15 3.96 -29.07
C VAL A 11 -50.01 2.96 -29.28
N LEU A 12 -50.44 1.72 -29.49
CA LEU A 12 -49.66 0.63 -30.05
C LEU A 12 -49.58 0.88 -31.57
N MET A 13 -48.38 0.98 -32.15
CA MET A 13 -48.21 0.91 -33.61
C MET A 13 -46.96 0.12 -33.98
N LEU A 14 -47.10 -0.51 -35.14
CA LEU A 14 -46.54 -1.78 -35.58
C LEU A 14 -45.09 -1.73 -36.06
N THR A 15 -44.48 -2.91 -35.93
CA THR A 15 -43.21 -3.42 -36.44
C THR A 15 -43.04 -3.25 -37.96
N ALA A 16 -41.84 -2.84 -38.39
CA ALA A 16 -41.35 -3.03 -39.76
C ALA A 16 -40.01 -3.79 -39.72
N CYS A 17 -39.96 -4.93 -40.42
CA CYS A 17 -38.76 -5.74 -40.63
C CYS A 17 -37.83 -5.08 -41.67
N GLY A 18 -36.56 -4.90 -41.32
CA GLY A 18 -35.46 -4.65 -42.25
C GLY A 18 -34.45 -5.81 -42.22
N PRO A 19 -33.85 -6.21 -43.35
CA PRO A 19 -33.02 -7.42 -43.43
C PRO A 19 -31.56 -7.17 -43.02
N ASN A 20 -31.06 -8.07 -42.17
CA ASN A 20 -29.67 -8.48 -41.94
C ASN A 20 -28.55 -7.43 -42.08
N ASP A 21 -28.05 -6.98 -40.92
CA ASP A 21 -26.60 -6.84 -40.75
C ASP A 21 -26.17 -7.56 -39.47
N ARG A 22 -25.12 -8.38 -39.61
CA ARG A 22 -24.54 -9.19 -38.54
C ARG A 22 -23.70 -8.25 -37.66
N GLY A 23 -24.26 -7.79 -36.55
CA GLY A 23 -23.56 -7.01 -35.54
C GLY A 23 -23.85 -7.56 -34.14
N GLN A 24 -22.80 -7.95 -33.42
CA GLN A 24 -22.82 -8.51 -32.06
C GLN A 24 -23.76 -7.79 -31.09
N PRO A 25 -24.36 -8.50 -30.11
CA PRO A 25 -24.87 -7.84 -28.91
C PRO A 25 -23.68 -7.20 -28.19
N ALA A 26 -23.54 -5.89 -28.30
CA ALA A 26 -22.81 -5.12 -27.32
C ALA A 26 -23.58 -5.23 -26.00
N THR A 27 -23.23 -6.23 -25.20
CA THR A 27 -23.47 -6.18 -23.76
C THR A 27 -22.86 -4.86 -23.29
N SER A 28 -23.74 -3.90 -23.02
CA SER A 28 -23.38 -2.61 -22.45
C SER A 28 -22.91 -2.86 -21.02
N SER A 29 -21.64 -3.20 -20.88
CA SER A 29 -20.96 -3.20 -19.58
C SER A 29 -20.72 -1.74 -19.22
N ALA A 30 -21.55 -1.20 -18.35
CA ALA A 30 -21.21 0.02 -17.63
C ALA A 30 -19.83 -0.17 -16.96
N PRO A 31 -18.92 0.81 -16.99
CA PRO A 31 -17.65 0.67 -16.29
C PRO A 31 -17.96 0.54 -14.79
N ALA A 32 -17.53 -0.57 -14.19
CA ALA A 32 -17.52 -0.72 -12.75
C ALA A 32 -16.71 0.46 -12.18
N THR A 33 -17.34 1.25 -11.31
CA THR A 33 -16.67 2.27 -10.52
C THR A 33 -15.77 1.56 -9.52
N GLY A 34 -14.57 1.22 -9.97
CA GLY A 34 -13.52 0.69 -9.10
C GLY A 34 -13.11 1.77 -8.10
N THR A 35 -13.00 1.40 -6.83
CA THR A 35 -12.29 2.19 -5.83
C THR A 35 -10.94 2.60 -6.43
N PRO A 36 -10.54 3.89 -6.39
CA PRO A 36 -9.24 4.30 -6.92
C PRO A 36 -8.14 3.52 -6.20
N SER A 37 -7.39 2.70 -6.93
CA SER A 37 -6.16 2.08 -6.43
C SER A 37 -5.19 3.19 -6.00
N ALA A 38 -4.51 3.03 -4.86
CA ALA A 38 -3.51 3.99 -4.39
C ALA A 38 -2.52 4.34 -5.52
N PRO A 39 -2.08 5.60 -5.70
CA PRO A 39 -1.23 6.00 -6.82
C PRO A 39 0.16 5.37 -6.74
N GLU A 40 0.82 5.22 -7.88
CA GLU A 40 2.18 4.65 -7.99
C GLU A 40 3.22 5.52 -7.29
N SER A 41 3.09 6.83 -7.38
CA SER A 41 3.97 7.77 -6.71
C SER A 41 3.16 8.87 -6.03
N LEU A 42 3.73 9.41 -4.96
CA LEU A 42 3.24 10.60 -4.28
C LEU A 42 4.23 11.75 -4.51
N PRO A 43 3.72 13.00 -4.62
CA PRO A 43 4.60 14.16 -4.73
C PRO A 43 5.39 14.33 -3.43
N MET A 44 6.71 14.50 -3.57
CA MET A 44 7.62 14.85 -2.50
C MET A 44 7.59 16.35 -2.18
N GLY A 45 8.16 16.75 -1.04
CA GLY A 45 8.34 18.17 -0.67
C GLY A 45 7.09 18.85 -0.08
N GLY A 46 6.07 18.08 0.28
CA GLY A 46 4.94 18.58 1.06
C GLY A 46 5.28 18.86 2.53
N ALA A 47 4.34 19.45 3.27
CA ALA A 47 4.50 19.74 4.71
C ALA A 47 4.59 18.48 5.59
N LYS A 48 4.20 17.32 5.05
CA LYS A 48 4.31 16.01 5.69
C LYS A 48 5.10 15.08 4.78
N SER A 49 5.92 14.23 5.40
CA SER A 49 6.60 13.18 4.65
C SER A 49 5.61 12.13 4.15
N VAL A 50 5.86 11.60 2.96
CA VAL A 50 5.11 10.50 2.36
C VAL A 50 5.67 9.12 2.75
N LEU A 51 6.87 9.13 3.35
CA LEU A 51 7.59 7.93 3.75
C LEU A 51 6.78 7.14 4.77
N SER A 52 6.49 5.88 4.41
CA SER A 52 5.74 4.92 5.23
C SER A 52 6.38 3.52 5.22
N PHE A 53 7.42 3.30 4.44
CA PHE A 53 8.26 2.10 4.42
C PHE A 53 9.72 2.48 4.19
N PHE A 54 10.64 1.89 4.96
CA PHE A 54 12.07 1.96 4.68
C PHE A 54 12.77 0.73 5.27
N ILE A 55 13.99 0.51 4.81
CA ILE A 55 14.97 -0.41 5.42
C ILE A 55 15.85 0.39 6.37
N THR A 56 16.12 -0.07 7.60
CA THR A 56 16.92 0.77 8.51
C THR A 56 18.33 1.01 7.96
N GLY A 57 18.71 2.28 7.78
CA GLY A 57 20.04 2.63 7.27
C GLY A 57 21.16 2.48 8.29
N ARG A 58 20.82 2.41 9.58
CA ARG A 58 21.77 2.22 10.69
C ARG A 58 21.16 1.27 11.71
N GLY A 59 21.92 0.26 12.14
CA GLY A 59 21.52 -0.61 13.25
C GLY A 59 21.69 0.06 14.62
N VAL A 60 21.20 -0.60 15.67
CA VAL A 60 21.30 -0.12 17.07
C VAL A 60 22.70 -0.27 17.70
N GLY A 61 23.69 -0.74 16.93
CA GLY A 61 25.07 -0.95 17.40
C GLY A 61 25.29 -2.16 18.32
N ARG A 62 24.24 -2.96 18.58
CA ARG A 62 24.27 -4.17 19.44
C ARG A 62 23.88 -5.45 18.69
N GLY A 63 23.94 -5.42 17.35
CA GLY A 63 23.41 -6.50 16.51
C GLY A 63 21.91 -6.71 16.73
N GLY A 64 21.47 -7.95 16.84
CA GLY A 64 20.07 -8.32 17.06
C GLY A 64 19.52 -8.04 18.47
N ASP A 65 20.34 -7.51 19.40
CA ASP A 65 19.87 -7.08 20.73
C ASP A 65 19.14 -5.73 20.63
N LEU A 66 17.87 -5.80 20.26
CA LEU A 66 17.00 -4.64 20.06
C LEU A 66 16.24 -4.24 21.32
N GLY A 67 16.35 -4.98 22.43
CA GLY A 67 15.47 -4.79 23.58
C GLY A 67 14.02 -5.21 23.32
N GLY A 68 13.83 -6.25 22.49
CA GLY A 68 12.51 -6.74 22.09
C GLY A 68 11.81 -5.85 21.07
N LEU A 69 10.54 -6.17 20.79
CA LEU A 69 9.74 -5.46 19.78
C LEU A 69 9.61 -3.97 20.07
N ALA A 70 9.47 -3.59 21.35
CA ALA A 70 9.36 -2.19 21.74
C ALA A 70 10.62 -1.38 21.42
N GLY A 71 11.81 -1.95 21.66
CA GLY A 71 13.06 -1.26 21.33
C GLY A 71 13.33 -1.24 19.82
N ALA A 72 12.95 -2.29 19.09
CA ALA A 72 12.99 -2.29 17.63
C ALA A 72 12.07 -1.21 17.03
N ASP A 73 10.84 -1.10 17.53
CA ASP A 73 9.87 -0.07 17.10
C ASP A 73 10.37 1.35 17.43
N ALA A 74 10.96 1.54 18.61
CA ALA A 74 11.53 2.82 19.01
C ALA A 74 12.70 3.24 18.10
N HIS A 75 13.51 2.28 17.65
CA HIS A 75 14.58 2.53 16.68
C HIS A 75 14.03 2.99 15.33
N CYS A 76 13.05 2.29 14.77
CA CYS A 76 12.38 2.71 13.54
C CYS A 76 11.74 4.10 13.68
N GLN A 77 11.07 4.37 14.81
CA GLN A 77 10.47 5.67 15.10
C GLN A 77 11.52 6.78 15.14
N ALA A 78 12.69 6.54 15.74
CA ALA A 78 13.76 7.52 15.84
C ALA A 78 14.35 7.85 14.47
N LEU A 79 14.62 6.83 13.64
CA LEU A 79 15.11 7.02 12.27
C LEU A 79 14.10 7.80 11.42
N ALA A 80 12.84 7.38 11.40
CA ALA A 80 11.81 8.06 10.63
C ALA A 80 11.58 9.51 11.09
N LYS A 81 11.62 9.75 12.41
CA LYS A 81 11.49 11.11 12.97
C LYS A 81 12.62 12.03 12.51
N ALA A 82 13.85 11.52 12.38
CA ALA A 82 14.99 12.30 11.89
C ALA A 82 14.76 12.82 10.46
N GLU A 83 13.98 12.09 9.66
CA GLU A 83 13.65 12.41 8.27
C GLU A 83 12.26 13.06 8.13
N GLY A 84 11.69 13.58 9.23
CA GLY A 84 10.43 14.32 9.23
C GLY A 84 9.16 13.45 9.18
N SER A 85 9.28 12.12 9.26
CA SER A 85 8.15 11.17 9.29
C SER A 85 7.76 10.72 10.70
N GLY A 86 7.95 11.60 11.69
CA GLY A 86 7.71 11.27 13.10
C GLY A 86 6.23 11.26 13.52
N ASP A 87 5.30 11.66 12.65
CA ASP A 87 3.87 11.75 12.95
C ASP A 87 3.11 10.42 12.75
N HIS A 88 3.79 9.40 12.22
CA HIS A 88 3.28 8.03 12.18
C HIS A 88 3.81 7.20 13.35
N THR A 89 3.07 6.13 13.65
CA THR A 89 3.55 5.08 14.54
C THR A 89 4.35 4.07 13.72
N TRP A 90 5.66 4.00 13.97
CA TRP A 90 6.54 3.07 13.30
C TRP A 90 6.64 1.74 14.03
N ARG A 91 6.77 0.67 13.25
CA ARG A 91 6.91 -0.70 13.72
C ARG A 91 8.02 -1.38 12.95
N ALA A 92 8.95 -2.00 13.66
CA ALA A 92 9.89 -2.92 13.03
C ALA A 92 9.13 -4.16 12.56
N TYR A 93 9.39 -4.61 11.33
CA TYR A 93 8.72 -5.76 10.74
C TYR A 93 9.30 -7.08 11.27
N LEU A 94 9.07 -7.33 12.56
CA LEU A 94 9.60 -8.46 13.31
C LEU A 94 8.47 -9.20 14.04
N SER A 95 8.60 -10.53 14.08
CA SER A 95 7.74 -11.41 14.88
C SER A 95 8.50 -11.87 16.12
N THR A 96 7.76 -12.25 17.16
CA THR A 96 8.30 -12.98 18.32
C THR A 96 7.64 -14.34 18.44
N THR A 97 8.39 -15.32 18.92
CA THR A 97 7.83 -16.62 19.31
C THR A 97 7.21 -16.54 20.70
N ALA A 98 6.27 -17.44 20.98
CA ALA A 98 5.68 -17.53 22.32
C ALA A 98 6.75 -17.89 23.36
N THR A 99 6.60 -17.34 24.56
CA THR A 99 7.37 -17.70 25.75
C THR A 99 6.44 -18.38 26.77
N ALA A 100 6.96 -18.75 27.94
CA ALA A 100 6.12 -19.29 29.02
C ALA A 100 5.09 -18.27 29.53
N THR A 101 5.33 -16.97 29.34
CA THR A 101 4.53 -15.88 29.91
C THR A 101 3.89 -14.96 28.87
N GLU A 102 4.27 -15.06 27.59
CA GLU A 102 3.80 -14.19 26.52
C GLU A 102 3.47 -14.99 25.26
N ALA A 103 2.38 -14.60 24.58
CA ALA A 103 2.00 -15.18 23.31
C ALA A 103 2.97 -14.77 22.18
N ALA A 104 3.02 -15.58 21.12
CA ALA A 104 3.70 -15.19 19.89
C ALA A 104 3.05 -13.94 19.28
N VAL A 105 3.86 -13.08 18.67
CA VAL A 105 3.36 -11.88 17.98
C VAL A 105 3.79 -11.94 16.51
N ASN A 106 2.83 -11.82 15.60
CA ASN A 106 3.09 -11.80 14.16
C ASN A 106 3.33 -10.38 13.64
N ALA A 107 4.45 -10.17 12.92
CA ALA A 107 4.80 -8.90 12.29
C ALA A 107 3.66 -8.33 11.42
N ARG A 108 3.03 -9.19 10.61
CA ARG A 108 1.91 -8.83 9.71
C ARG A 108 0.76 -8.16 10.43
N GLU A 109 0.48 -8.55 11.66
CA GLU A 109 -0.65 -8.06 12.46
C GLU A 109 -0.33 -6.76 13.19
N ARG A 110 0.94 -6.39 13.29
CA ARG A 110 1.41 -5.20 14.01
C ARG A 110 1.45 -3.94 13.15
N ILE A 111 1.59 -4.09 11.84
CA ILE A 111 1.74 -2.98 10.90
C ILE A 111 0.38 -2.46 10.38
N GLY A 112 0.39 -1.24 9.83
CA GLY A 112 -0.80 -0.67 9.19
C GLY A 112 -1.26 -1.47 7.96
N LYS A 113 -2.40 -1.10 7.37
CA LYS A 113 -2.95 -1.81 6.19
C LYS A 113 -2.33 -1.39 4.85
N GLY A 114 -1.44 -0.41 4.85
CA GLY A 114 -0.94 0.25 3.64
C GLY A 114 -1.89 1.37 3.15
N PRO A 115 -1.63 1.95 1.97
CA PRO A 115 -0.45 1.70 1.11
C PRO A 115 0.85 2.14 1.78
N TRP A 116 1.97 1.60 1.32
CA TRP A 116 3.31 2.01 1.76
C TRP A 116 4.12 2.61 0.63
N TYR A 117 4.88 3.65 0.96
CA TYR A 117 5.74 4.41 0.06
C TYR A 117 7.13 4.55 0.66
N ASN A 118 8.15 4.48 -0.18
CA ASN A 118 9.54 4.70 0.22
C ASN A 118 9.86 6.21 0.35
N ALA A 119 11.12 6.55 0.61
CA ALA A 119 11.58 7.91 0.81
C ALA A 119 11.52 8.79 -0.47
N GLU A 120 11.35 8.21 -1.65
CA GLU A 120 11.10 8.95 -2.91
C GLU A 120 9.59 9.17 -3.16
N GLY A 121 8.74 8.62 -2.30
CA GLY A 121 7.30 8.59 -2.53
C GLY A 121 6.86 7.55 -3.54
N TYR A 122 7.71 6.57 -3.89
CA TYR A 122 7.35 5.45 -4.76
C TYR A 122 6.64 4.35 -3.97
N ARG A 123 5.54 3.83 -4.52
CA ARG A 123 4.68 2.84 -3.85
C ARG A 123 5.37 1.48 -3.79
N ILE A 124 5.52 0.97 -2.57
CA ILE A 124 6.05 -0.36 -2.26
C ILE A 124 4.97 -1.42 -2.36
N ALA A 125 3.82 -1.17 -1.74
CA ALA A 125 2.66 -2.06 -1.81
C ALA A 125 1.36 -1.29 -1.53
N THR A 126 0.27 -1.72 -2.15
CA THR A 126 -1.08 -1.15 -1.96
C THR A 126 -1.74 -1.61 -0.67
N GLY A 127 -1.37 -2.79 -0.16
CA GLY A 127 -1.89 -3.35 1.08
C GLY A 127 -1.23 -4.67 1.46
N LEU A 128 -1.62 -5.21 2.62
CA LEU A 128 -0.96 -6.36 3.25
C LEU A 128 -0.81 -7.57 2.33
N ASP A 129 -1.78 -7.82 1.46
CA ASP A 129 -1.74 -8.97 0.56
C ASP A 129 -0.70 -8.78 -0.56
N GLN A 130 -0.58 -7.57 -1.12
CA GLN A 130 0.48 -7.26 -2.08
C GLN A 130 1.85 -7.25 -1.39
N LEU A 131 1.95 -6.71 -0.17
CA LEU A 131 3.22 -6.65 0.57
C LEU A 131 3.83 -8.06 0.76
N HIS A 132 2.98 -9.08 0.90
CA HIS A 132 3.39 -10.47 1.11
C HIS A 132 3.30 -11.35 -0.15
N SER A 133 2.99 -10.77 -1.31
CA SER A 133 3.01 -11.49 -2.58
C SER A 133 4.34 -11.25 -3.31
N GLY A 134 4.52 -11.92 -4.45
CA GLY A 134 5.62 -11.62 -5.38
C GLY A 134 5.45 -10.29 -6.12
N GLU A 135 4.32 -9.59 -5.95
CA GLU A 135 4.00 -8.34 -6.65
C GLU A 135 4.35 -7.09 -5.82
N ASN A 136 4.95 -7.26 -4.63
CA ASN A 136 5.52 -6.13 -3.91
C ASN A 136 6.66 -5.51 -4.72
N ARG A 137 6.95 -4.24 -4.46
CA ARG A 137 7.99 -3.49 -5.17
C ARG A 137 9.24 -3.29 -4.33
N ILE A 138 9.54 -4.22 -3.44
CA ILE A 138 10.78 -4.20 -2.66
C ILE A 138 11.89 -4.80 -3.55
N THR A 139 12.50 -3.93 -4.36
CA THR A 139 13.63 -4.27 -5.24
C THR A 139 14.91 -3.57 -4.75
N LYS A 140 16.06 -3.81 -5.39
CA LYS A 140 17.32 -3.12 -5.06
C LYS A 140 17.20 -1.60 -5.22
N GLU A 141 16.39 -1.16 -6.18
CA GLU A 141 16.16 0.25 -6.51
C GLU A 141 15.19 0.90 -5.53
N ASN A 142 14.18 0.16 -5.07
CA ASN A 142 13.07 0.72 -4.30
C ASN A 142 13.18 0.47 -2.79
N GLY A 143 13.92 -0.56 -2.38
CA GLY A 143 14.25 -0.90 -1.01
C GLY A 143 15.38 0.00 -0.49
N VAL A 144 15.01 1.22 -0.13
CA VAL A 144 15.94 2.27 0.29
C VAL A 144 15.80 2.56 1.79
N THR A 145 16.79 3.26 2.33
CA THR A 145 16.76 3.67 3.74
C THR A 145 15.77 4.79 4.01
N GLU A 146 15.61 5.16 5.29
CA GLU A 146 14.84 6.34 5.68
C GLU A 146 15.30 7.62 4.97
N ARG A 147 16.57 7.65 4.51
CA ARG A 147 17.22 8.78 3.83
C ARG A 147 17.24 8.68 2.31
N LEU A 148 16.54 7.71 1.72
CA LEU A 148 16.63 7.38 0.30
C LEU A 148 18.01 6.81 -0.13
N ASP A 149 18.85 6.37 0.83
CA ASP A 149 20.12 5.73 0.48
C ASP A 149 19.85 4.32 -0.07
N PRO A 150 20.58 3.87 -1.10
CA PRO A 150 20.53 2.48 -1.55
C PRO A 150 21.08 1.56 -0.46
N VAL A 151 20.47 0.38 -0.34
CA VAL A 151 20.92 -0.63 0.61
C VAL A 151 21.75 -1.68 -0.13
N ASN A 152 22.97 -1.91 0.37
CA ASN A 152 23.82 -2.97 -0.18
C ASN A 152 23.12 -4.32 -0.06
N GLY A 153 23.06 -5.07 -1.14
CA GLY A 153 22.43 -6.39 -1.18
C GLY A 153 23.32 -7.42 -1.86
N VAL A 154 22.67 -8.45 -2.41
CA VAL A 154 23.34 -9.50 -3.17
C VAL A 154 24.17 -8.88 -4.31
N GLY A 155 25.47 -9.18 -4.31
CA GLY A 155 26.43 -8.67 -5.30
C GLY A 155 27.24 -7.44 -4.86
N ASP A 156 26.89 -6.78 -3.75
CA ASP A 156 27.65 -5.64 -3.22
C ASP A 156 28.66 -6.05 -2.13
N THR A 157 29.62 -5.17 -1.81
CA THR A 157 30.59 -5.37 -0.74
C THR A 157 30.58 -4.19 0.25
N PRO A 158 30.32 -4.42 1.56
CA PRO A 158 29.81 -5.67 2.14
C PRO A 158 28.37 -5.92 1.69
N ASN A 159 27.98 -7.18 1.53
CA ASN A 159 26.59 -7.57 1.37
C ASN A 159 25.88 -7.46 2.73
N MET A 160 24.80 -6.69 2.81
CA MET A 160 24.01 -6.56 4.04
C MET A 160 22.87 -7.57 4.01
N HIS A 161 23.15 -8.80 4.44
CA HIS A 161 22.16 -9.88 4.47
C HIS A 161 21.27 -9.84 5.72
N ASP A 162 21.76 -9.18 6.78
CA ASP A 162 21.05 -8.95 8.03
C ASP A 162 20.63 -7.48 8.10
N ILE A 163 19.50 -7.20 7.48
CA ILE A 163 18.85 -5.90 7.49
C ILE A 163 17.72 -5.92 8.51
N LEU A 164 17.67 -4.89 9.36
CA LEU A 164 16.56 -4.64 10.30
C LEU A 164 15.57 -3.62 9.75
#